data_AF-A0AA88VQ22-F1
#
_entry.id   AF-A0AA88VQ22-F1
#
_cell.length_a   1.000
_cell.length_b   1.000
_cell.length_c   1.000
_cell.angle_alpha   90.00
_cell.angle_beta   90.00
_cell.angle_gamma   90.00
#
_symmetry.space_group_name_H-M   'P 1'
#
loop_
_entity.id
_entity.type
_entity.pdbx_description
1 polymer ?
#
loop_
_entity_poly.entity_id
_entity_poly.type
_entity_poly.pdbx_seq_one_letter_code
_entity_poly.pdbx_strand_id
1 'polypeptide(L)'
;MEMVKLQSSKYAFSLVSSIVLNLLLLFYLFVGDNSRKLLSWGSRAAAEAEAVASLSCSGHGRAYLDGLLVDGIPVCECNSCFDGPDCSVFVQDPWWKLYFKAALTARPSQGLGQQHVPLGIRRLLLLVGKWAVGICVTSNPDSNLEAFSHNPEYGSFASLAFESSAMTNCANQRFTGDPLLLEPFWMQHAASSAILVAGWHRMSYSFDEKSSIISQELKKHIRRVHAIVGNAVTDQRFIVFGAGSTQLLNAAVHALSLDSTSSPSAVVVSAPFYPTDFFDSLDYKFYGDTSMGKNTSDVSTNVIEFVISPNNPDGMWRKEVLQGPSRQSNS
;
A
#
# COMPACT_ATOMS: atom_id res chain seq x y z
N MET A 1 -78.92 -17.46 -51.76
CA MET A 1 -77.83 -17.52 -50.76
C MET A 1 -76.56 -17.08 -51.46
N GLU A 2 -76.28 -15.77 -51.47
CA GLU A 2 -75.04 -15.22 -52.02
C GLU A 2 -73.99 -15.18 -50.90
N MET A 3 -72.88 -15.88 -51.11
CA MET A 3 -71.74 -15.89 -50.20
C MET A 3 -70.82 -14.72 -50.53
N VAL A 4 -70.71 -13.78 -49.59
CA VAL A 4 -69.84 -12.60 -49.69
C VAL A 4 -68.37 -13.05 -49.70
N LYS A 5 -67.65 -12.78 -50.79
CA LYS A 5 -66.19 -12.93 -50.88
C LYS A 5 -65.53 -11.91 -49.95
N LEU A 6 -65.06 -12.37 -48.80
CA LEU A 6 -64.29 -11.57 -47.85
C LEU A 6 -63.00 -11.08 -48.53
N GLN A 7 -62.69 -9.77 -48.44
CA GLN A 7 -61.47 -9.15 -48.98
C GLN A 7 -60.22 -9.63 -48.20
N SER A 8 -59.84 -10.89 -48.37
CA SER A 8 -58.79 -11.61 -47.62
C SER A 8 -57.39 -10.99 -47.70
N SER A 9 -57.07 -10.24 -48.75
CA SER A 9 -55.71 -9.73 -49.00
C SER A 9 -55.33 -8.57 -48.06
N LYS A 10 -56.27 -7.65 -47.76
CA LYS A 10 -56.00 -6.49 -46.91
C LYS A 10 -55.77 -6.88 -45.44
N TYR A 11 -56.54 -7.86 -44.95
CA TYR A 11 -56.40 -8.38 -43.60
C TYR A 11 -55.11 -9.19 -43.41
N ALA A 12 -54.68 -9.93 -44.44
CA ALA A 12 -53.41 -10.65 -44.43
C ALA A 12 -52.21 -9.69 -44.35
N PHE A 13 -52.21 -8.60 -45.13
CA PHE A 13 -51.15 -7.59 -45.08
C PHE A 13 -51.08 -6.88 -43.72
N SER A 14 -52.23 -6.58 -43.12
CA SER A 14 -52.30 -5.99 -41.78
C SER A 14 -51.79 -6.93 -40.69
N LEU A 15 -52.10 -8.23 -40.77
CA LEU A 15 -51.59 -9.23 -39.84
C LEU A 15 -50.06 -9.38 -39.94
N VAL A 16 -49.52 -9.46 -41.16
CA VAL A 16 -48.06 -9.55 -41.38
C VAL A 16 -47.36 -8.30 -40.89
N SER A 17 -47.90 -7.10 -41.18
CA SER A 17 -47.35 -5.84 -40.69
C SER A 17 -47.37 -5.77 -39.16
N SER A 18 -48.43 -6.23 -38.51
CA SER A 18 -48.52 -6.29 -37.05
C SER A 18 -47.51 -7.27 -36.45
N ILE A 19 -47.33 -8.45 -37.05
CA ILE A 19 -46.33 -9.43 -36.61
C ILE A 19 -44.92 -8.87 -36.75
N VAL A 20 -44.58 -8.25 -37.89
CA VAL A 20 -43.26 -7.65 -38.12
C VAL A 20 -43.00 -6.50 -37.15
N LEU A 21 -43.98 -5.62 -36.91
CA LEU A 21 -43.85 -4.54 -35.95
C LEU A 21 -43.66 -5.06 -34.53
N ASN A 22 -44.42 -6.08 -34.10
CA ASN A 22 -44.27 -6.68 -32.79
C ASN A 22 -42.93 -7.43 -32.64
N LEU A 23 -42.44 -8.10 -33.68
CA LEU A 23 -41.11 -8.74 -33.68
C LEU A 23 -39.99 -7.71 -33.65
N LEU A 24 -40.11 -6.61 -34.38
CA LEU A 24 -39.16 -5.49 -34.29
C LEU A 24 -39.20 -4.82 -32.92
N LEU A 25 -40.39 -4.69 -32.31
CA LEU A 25 -40.53 -4.15 -30.96
C LEU A 25 -39.92 -5.09 -29.92
N LEU A 26 -40.15 -6.40 -30.04
CA LEU A 26 -39.53 -7.41 -29.19
C LEU A 26 -38.01 -7.43 -29.37
N PHE A 27 -37.51 -7.35 -30.60
CA PHE A 27 -36.08 -7.22 -30.87
C PHE A 27 -35.53 -5.92 -30.28
N TYR A 28 -36.24 -4.80 -30.39
CA TYR A 28 -35.82 -3.54 -29.76
C TYR A 28 -35.91 -3.58 -28.24
N LEU A 29 -36.81 -4.37 -27.63
CA LEU A 29 -36.89 -4.51 -26.17
C LEU A 29 -35.89 -5.55 -25.61
N PHE A 30 -35.57 -6.60 -26.37
CA PHE A 30 -34.65 -7.67 -25.96
C PHE A 30 -33.19 -7.43 -26.39
N VAL A 31 -32.98 -6.84 -27.57
CA VAL A 31 -31.66 -6.54 -28.14
C VAL A 31 -31.34 -5.05 -28.03
N GLY A 32 -32.34 -4.18 -28.13
CA GLY A 32 -32.23 -2.76 -27.79
C GLY A 32 -32.26 -2.54 -26.28
N ASP A 33 -31.10 -2.73 -25.67
CA ASP A 33 -30.60 -1.70 -24.76
C ASP A 33 -31.19 -1.65 -23.34
N ASN A 34 -31.17 -2.79 -22.63
CA ASN A 34 -31.18 -2.78 -21.16
C ASN A 34 -30.09 -3.63 -20.50
N SER A 35 -29.30 -4.37 -21.28
CA SER A 35 -28.18 -5.19 -20.76
C SER A 35 -26.79 -4.65 -21.12
N ARG A 36 -26.65 -3.72 -22.08
CA ARG A 36 -25.35 -3.10 -22.44
C ARG A 36 -25.18 -1.65 -21.96
N LYS A 37 -26.22 -0.98 -21.45
CA LYS A 37 -26.21 0.44 -21.09
C LYS A 37 -26.12 0.77 -19.60
N LEU A 38 -25.79 -0.18 -18.72
CA LEU A 38 -25.64 0.15 -17.30
C LEU A 38 -24.31 0.86 -16.97
N LEU A 39 -23.31 0.73 -17.84
CA LEU A 39 -22.00 1.38 -17.71
C LEU A 39 -21.86 2.47 -18.78
N SER A 40 -22.09 3.73 -18.39
CA SER A 40 -21.99 4.87 -19.32
C SER A 40 -20.57 5.42 -19.39
N TRP A 41 -20.14 6.16 -18.38
CA TRP A 41 -18.86 6.88 -18.39
C TRP A 41 -17.68 6.08 -17.83
N GLY A 42 -17.94 5.11 -16.96
CA GLY A 42 -16.91 4.30 -16.29
C GLY A 42 -16.40 3.10 -17.09
N SER A 43 -17.09 2.73 -18.17
CA SER A 43 -16.81 1.52 -18.97
C SER A 43 -15.39 1.51 -19.54
N ARG A 44 -14.94 2.66 -20.06
CA ARG A 44 -13.60 2.79 -20.62
C ARG A 44 -12.51 2.59 -19.57
N ALA A 45 -12.64 3.24 -18.41
CA ALA A 45 -11.66 3.12 -17.33
C ALA A 45 -11.59 1.68 -16.79
N ALA A 46 -12.74 1.00 -16.67
CA ALA A 46 -12.78 -0.41 -16.28
C ALA A 46 -12.10 -1.31 -17.32
N ALA A 47 -12.38 -1.11 -18.62
CA ALA A 47 -11.77 -1.88 -19.69
C ALA A 47 -10.24 -1.68 -19.77
N GLU A 48 -9.76 -0.45 -19.56
CA GLU A 48 -8.32 -0.15 -19.50
C GLU A 48 -7.66 -0.85 -18.30
N ALA A 49 -8.30 -0.84 -17.12
CA ALA A 49 -7.79 -1.55 -15.94
C ALA A 49 -7.74 -3.07 -16.14
N GLU A 50 -8.78 -3.67 -16.71
CA GLU A 50 -8.81 -5.11 -17.02
C GLU A 50 -7.75 -5.48 -18.08
N ALA A 51 -7.56 -4.65 -19.11
CA ALA A 51 -6.55 -4.87 -20.14
C ALA A 51 -5.15 -4.91 -19.54
N VAL A 52 -4.79 -3.94 -18.69
CA VAL A 52 -3.47 -3.90 -18.03
C VAL A 52 -3.30 -5.07 -17.07
N ALA A 53 -4.32 -5.39 -16.26
CA ALA A 53 -4.27 -6.52 -15.33
C ALA A 53 -4.15 -7.88 -16.05
N SER A 54 -4.57 -7.97 -17.32
CA SER A 54 -4.46 -9.17 -18.15
C SER A 54 -3.10 -9.35 -18.84
N LEU A 55 -2.18 -8.38 -18.72
CA LEU A 55 -0.84 -8.50 -19.28
C LEU A 55 -0.08 -9.64 -18.60
N SER A 56 0.49 -10.53 -19.42
CA SER A 56 1.27 -11.65 -18.92
C SER A 56 2.69 -11.21 -18.58
N CYS A 57 2.99 -11.08 -17.29
CA CYS A 57 4.33 -10.85 -16.76
C CYS A 57 4.97 -12.13 -16.20
N SER A 58 4.70 -13.28 -16.84
CA SER A 58 5.30 -14.59 -16.56
C SER A 58 5.18 -15.12 -15.12
N GLY A 59 4.27 -14.57 -14.31
CA GLY A 59 4.19 -14.87 -12.86
C GLY A 59 5.33 -14.27 -12.03
N HIS A 60 6.18 -13.45 -12.64
CA HIS A 60 7.37 -12.84 -12.04
C HIS A 60 7.34 -11.31 -12.09
N GLY A 61 6.16 -10.73 -12.29
CA GLY A 61 5.95 -9.29 -12.28
C GLY A 61 4.48 -8.95 -12.45
N ARG A 62 4.21 -7.66 -12.60
CA ARG A 62 2.88 -7.11 -12.88
C ARG A 62 2.99 -5.82 -13.69
N ALA A 63 1.90 -5.37 -14.29
CA ALA A 63 1.83 -4.07 -14.96
C ALA A 63 0.80 -3.17 -14.28
N TYR A 64 1.00 -1.86 -14.35
CA TYR A 64 0.12 -0.85 -13.76
C TYR A 64 -0.34 0.17 -14.80
N LEU A 65 -1.48 0.81 -14.55
CA LEU A 65 -2.07 1.81 -15.43
C LEU A 65 -1.15 3.02 -15.65
N ASP A 66 -0.37 3.37 -14.63
CA ASP A 66 0.61 4.46 -14.61
C ASP A 66 2.05 3.98 -14.85
N GLY A 67 2.23 2.72 -15.27
CA GLY A 67 3.52 2.15 -15.62
C GLY A 67 4.16 2.84 -16.83
N LEU A 68 5.49 2.71 -16.96
CA LEU A 68 6.22 3.21 -18.11
C LEU A 68 5.68 2.59 -19.40
N LEU A 69 5.38 3.40 -20.41
CA LEU A 69 4.82 2.95 -21.69
C LEU A 69 5.91 2.68 -22.73
N VAL A 70 5.85 1.53 -23.39
CA VAL A 70 6.59 1.20 -24.62
C VAL A 70 5.58 0.78 -25.67
N ASP A 71 5.58 1.45 -26.82
CA ASP A 71 4.60 1.24 -27.89
C ASP A 71 3.13 1.35 -27.44
N GLY A 72 2.88 2.17 -26.42
CA GLY A 72 1.55 2.38 -25.85
C GLY A 72 1.08 1.30 -24.86
N ILE A 73 1.93 0.33 -24.54
CA ILE A 73 1.66 -0.74 -23.57
C ILE A 73 2.51 -0.51 -22.32
N PRO A 74 1.93 -0.59 -21.09
CA PRO A 74 2.71 -0.55 -19.86
C PRO A 74 3.69 -1.72 -19.77
N VAL A 75 4.95 -1.41 -19.43
CA VAL A 75 6.00 -2.41 -19.21
C VAL A 75 5.75 -3.15 -17.89
N CYS A 76 6.04 -4.44 -17.86
CA CYS A 76 6.01 -5.22 -16.64
C CYS A 76 7.05 -4.72 -15.62
N GLU A 77 6.61 -4.47 -14.39
CA GLU A 77 7.45 -4.30 -13.23
C GLU A 77 7.79 -5.67 -12.64
N CYS A 78 9.05 -6.07 -12.80
CA CYS A 78 9.52 -7.40 -12.43
C CYS A 78 9.85 -7.51 -10.94
N ASN A 79 9.58 -8.70 -10.40
CA ASN A 79 10.04 -9.12 -9.09
C ASN A 79 11.58 -9.14 -9.04
N SER A 80 12.12 -9.09 -7.82
CA SER A 80 13.58 -9.24 -7.62
C SER A 80 14.12 -10.44 -8.39
N CYS A 81 15.24 -10.24 -9.10
CA CYS A 81 15.94 -11.24 -9.90
C CYS A 81 15.29 -11.64 -11.23
N PHE A 82 14.25 -10.93 -11.66
CA PHE A 82 13.64 -11.11 -12.98
C PHE A 82 13.76 -9.84 -13.82
N ASP A 83 13.91 -10.00 -15.13
CA ASP A 83 14.03 -8.93 -16.12
C ASP A 83 13.43 -9.40 -17.46
N GLY A 84 13.52 -8.54 -18.47
CA GLY A 84 12.89 -8.72 -19.77
C GLY A 84 11.49 -8.09 -19.83
N PRO A 85 10.93 -7.98 -21.04
CA PRO A 85 9.67 -7.27 -21.25
C PRO A 85 8.47 -7.91 -20.54
N ASP A 86 8.54 -9.20 -20.25
CA ASP A 86 7.50 -10.02 -19.59
C ASP A 86 8.00 -10.68 -18.29
N CYS A 87 9.14 -10.24 -17.75
CA CYS A 87 9.77 -10.79 -16.55
C CYS A 87 10.12 -12.29 -16.61
N SER A 88 10.24 -12.87 -17.80
CA SER A 88 10.60 -14.29 -17.96
C SER A 88 12.10 -14.57 -17.75
N VAL A 89 12.95 -13.55 -17.82
CA VAL A 89 14.41 -13.74 -17.79
C VAL A 89 14.90 -13.67 -16.35
N PHE A 90 15.35 -14.80 -15.82
CA PHE A 90 16.05 -14.82 -14.54
C PHE A 90 17.45 -14.20 -14.67
N VAL A 91 17.71 -13.14 -13.90
CA VAL A 91 18.99 -12.43 -13.92
C VAL A 91 19.85 -12.91 -12.75
N GLN A 92 20.93 -13.61 -13.09
CA GLN A 92 22.00 -13.90 -12.14
C GLN A 92 22.91 -12.67 -12.03
N ASP A 93 22.63 -11.81 -11.06
CA ASP A 93 23.53 -10.72 -10.72
C ASP A 93 24.48 -11.14 -9.59
N PRO A 94 25.80 -11.29 -9.87
CA PRO A 94 26.74 -11.54 -8.80
C PRO A 94 26.80 -10.31 -7.89
N TRP A 95 26.73 -10.54 -6.58
CA TRP A 95 26.56 -9.54 -5.51
C TRP A 95 27.53 -8.34 -5.60
N TRP A 96 28.69 -8.50 -6.24
CA TRP A 96 29.69 -7.44 -6.41
C TRP A 96 29.27 -6.32 -7.39
N LYS A 97 28.38 -6.57 -8.35
CA LYS A 97 27.89 -5.52 -9.27
C LYS A 97 26.95 -4.51 -8.59
N LEU A 98 26.19 -4.94 -7.57
CA LEU A 98 25.37 -4.06 -6.73
C LEU A 98 26.24 -3.13 -5.87
N TYR A 99 27.34 -3.65 -5.34
CA TYR A 99 28.36 -2.86 -4.62
C TYR A 99 28.90 -1.71 -5.48
N PHE A 100 29.15 -1.94 -6.78
CA PHE A 100 29.64 -0.91 -7.69
C PHE A 100 28.57 0.11 -8.11
N LYS A 101 27.31 -0.29 -8.32
CA LYS A 101 26.22 0.65 -8.60
C LYS A 101 25.97 1.62 -7.43
N ALA A 102 25.97 1.10 -6.18
CA ALA A 102 25.85 1.93 -4.98
C ALA A 102 27.07 2.84 -4.74
N ALA A 103 28.29 2.35 -5.01
CA ALA A 103 29.52 3.14 -4.88
C ALA A 103 29.64 4.23 -5.96
N LEU A 104 29.12 4.01 -7.18
CA LEU A 104 29.14 5.01 -8.26
C LEU A 104 28.16 6.17 -8.02
N THR A 105 27.04 5.93 -7.32
CA THR A 105 26.16 7.00 -6.82
C THR A 105 26.73 7.75 -5.62
N ALA A 106 27.78 7.20 -4.98
CA ALA A 106 28.47 7.77 -3.83
C ALA A 106 29.88 8.27 -4.18
N ARG A 107 30.09 8.90 -5.34
CA ARG A 107 31.37 9.58 -5.61
C ARG A 107 31.57 10.71 -4.58
N PRO A 108 32.70 10.76 -3.85
CA PRO A 108 33.07 11.94 -3.11
C PRO A 108 33.40 13.04 -4.12
N SER A 109 32.70 14.18 -4.04
CA SER A 109 33.08 15.38 -4.75
C SER A 109 34.48 15.81 -4.28
N GLN A 110 35.51 15.54 -5.08
CA GLN A 110 36.81 16.19 -4.92
C GLN A 110 36.62 17.68 -5.22
N GLY A 111 37.10 18.51 -4.28
CA GLY A 111 36.85 19.94 -4.26
C GLY A 111 37.46 20.69 -5.45
N LEU A 112 36.72 21.69 -5.92
CA LEU A 112 37.22 22.78 -6.73
C LEU A 112 36.38 24.04 -6.43
N GLY A 113 37.07 25.05 -5.88
CA GLY A 113 36.90 26.50 -6.11
C GLY A 113 35.51 27.14 -6.01
N GLN A 114 35.38 28.08 -5.06
CA GLN A 114 34.33 29.10 -5.04
C GLN A 114 34.36 29.96 -6.31
N GLN A 115 33.22 30.11 -6.99
CA GLN A 115 32.90 31.29 -7.80
C GLN A 115 31.38 31.49 -7.90
N HIS A 116 30.91 32.69 -7.53
CA HIS A 116 29.56 33.23 -7.77
C HIS A 116 29.28 33.35 -9.29
N VAL A 117 28.06 33.18 -9.87
CA VAL A 117 26.78 33.97 -9.92
C VAL A 117 25.86 33.22 -10.98
N PRO A 118 24.55 33.50 -11.25
CA PRO A 118 23.32 33.70 -10.47
C PRO A 118 22.14 32.70 -10.77
N LEU A 119 21.12 32.80 -9.91
CA LEU A 119 19.72 32.33 -9.94
C LEU A 119 19.13 31.66 -11.21
N GLY A 120 18.72 30.39 -11.01
CA GLY A 120 17.71 29.68 -11.80
C GLY A 120 17.10 28.54 -10.97
N ILE A 121 15.91 28.78 -10.42
CA ILE A 121 14.94 27.91 -9.73
C ILE A 121 15.39 26.44 -9.51
N ARG A 122 15.83 26.11 -8.29
CA ARG A 122 16.06 24.73 -7.83
C ARG A 122 15.01 24.31 -6.80
N ARG A 123 14.38 23.17 -7.12
CA ARG A 123 13.64 22.25 -6.26
C ARG A 123 14.27 22.16 -4.86
N LEU A 124 13.46 22.39 -3.84
CA LEU A 124 13.83 22.27 -2.42
C LEU A 124 14.11 20.78 -2.13
N LEU A 125 15.39 20.38 -2.13
CA LEU A 125 15.86 19.13 -1.52
C LEU A 125 16.37 19.50 -0.13
N LEU A 126 15.60 19.12 0.90
CA LEU A 126 16.07 19.13 2.29
C LEU A 126 17.21 18.11 2.39
N LEU A 127 18.42 18.61 2.61
CA LEU A 127 19.63 17.87 2.93
C LEU A 127 19.82 17.98 4.45
N VAL A 128 19.73 16.88 5.19
CA VAL A 128 20.07 16.81 6.62
C VAL A 128 21.02 15.63 6.83
N GLY A 129 22.16 15.93 7.49
CA GLY A 129 22.93 14.96 8.26
C GLY A 129 23.89 14.03 7.51
N LYS A 130 25.19 14.35 7.59
CA LYS A 130 26.30 13.42 7.30
C LYS A 130 26.40 12.38 8.45
N TRP A 131 27.29 11.39 8.30
CA TRP A 131 27.58 10.22 9.15
C TRP A 131 26.89 8.92 8.70
N ALA A 132 27.55 8.21 7.80
CA ALA A 132 27.27 6.80 7.52
C ALA A 132 28.26 5.95 8.34
N VAL A 133 27.77 5.30 9.40
CA VAL A 133 28.49 4.21 10.08
C VAL A 133 27.84 2.91 9.63
N GLY A 134 28.51 2.19 8.73
CA GLY A 134 28.08 0.87 8.28
C GLY A 134 28.34 -0.17 9.36
N ILE A 135 27.29 -0.63 10.03
CA ILE A 135 27.33 -1.85 10.85
C ILE A 135 26.65 -2.94 10.03
N CYS A 136 27.46 -3.83 9.46
CA CYS A 136 26.98 -5.02 8.77
C CYS A 136 26.62 -6.07 9.83
N VAL A 137 25.33 -6.30 10.07
CA VAL A 137 24.88 -7.47 10.84
C VAL A 137 24.81 -8.65 9.86
N THR A 138 25.73 -9.60 9.96
CA THR A 138 25.68 -10.84 9.21
C THR A 138 24.55 -11.71 9.76
N SER A 139 23.39 -11.76 9.10
CA SER A 139 22.34 -12.73 9.40
C SER A 139 22.62 -14.04 8.66
N ASN A 140 22.70 -15.13 9.41
CA ASN A 140 22.80 -16.51 8.93
C ASN A 140 21.65 -16.85 7.95
N PRO A 141 21.88 -17.48 6.78
CA PRO A 141 20.85 -17.81 5.80
C PRO A 141 19.73 -18.76 6.28
N ASP A 142 19.87 -19.40 7.44
CA ASP A 142 18.93 -20.46 7.92
C ASP A 142 17.64 -19.93 8.57
N SER A 143 17.02 -18.88 8.02
CA SER A 143 15.68 -18.46 8.45
C SER A 143 14.62 -19.19 7.61
N ASN A 144 14.25 -20.38 8.08
CA ASN A 144 13.17 -21.25 7.58
C ASN A 144 11.79 -20.57 7.66
N LEU A 145 11.50 -19.62 6.75
CA LEU A 145 10.12 -19.27 6.43
C LEU A 145 9.65 -20.21 5.32
N GLU A 146 8.87 -21.22 5.68
CA GLU A 146 8.11 -22.00 4.70
C GLU A 146 6.97 -21.13 4.14
N ALA A 147 6.93 -21.00 2.82
CA ALA A 147 5.83 -20.36 2.10
C ALA A 147 4.71 -21.39 1.93
N PHE A 148 3.58 -21.19 2.60
CA PHE A 148 2.41 -22.04 2.47
C PHE A 148 1.61 -21.63 1.22
N SER A 149 1.35 -22.56 0.31
CA SER A 149 0.41 -22.39 -0.80
C SER A 149 -0.80 -23.33 -0.61
N HIS A 150 -1.97 -22.87 -1.04
CA HIS A 150 -3.26 -23.55 -0.86
C HIS A 150 -3.50 -24.56 -2.00
N ASN A 151 -3.78 -25.83 -1.69
CA ASN A 151 -4.26 -26.82 -2.66
C ASN A 151 -5.80 -26.87 -2.63
N PRO A 152 -6.54 -26.85 -3.76
CA PRO A 152 -8.00 -26.68 -3.72
C PRO A 152 -8.82 -27.94 -3.43
N GLU A 153 -8.23 -29.14 -3.36
CA GLU A 153 -9.04 -30.37 -3.33
C GLU A 153 -9.16 -31.08 -1.97
N TYR A 154 -8.30 -30.79 -1.00
CA TYR A 154 -8.48 -31.25 0.38
C TYR A 154 -7.91 -30.19 1.31
N GLY A 155 -8.64 -29.81 2.35
CA GLY A 155 -8.25 -28.81 3.36
C GLY A 155 -7.08 -29.24 4.26
N SER A 156 -6.01 -29.78 3.68
CA SER A 156 -4.76 -30.13 4.32
C SER A 156 -3.65 -29.26 3.73
N PHE A 157 -2.97 -28.52 4.59
CA PHE A 157 -1.74 -27.79 4.26
C PHE A 157 -0.66 -28.82 3.89
N ALA A 158 -0.18 -28.81 2.65
CA ALA A 158 0.95 -29.61 2.22
C ALA A 158 2.11 -28.67 1.85
N SER A 159 3.30 -28.90 2.43
CA SER A 159 4.52 -28.20 2.02
C SER A 159 4.82 -28.54 0.57
N LEU A 160 4.82 -27.54 -0.30
CA LEU A 160 5.47 -27.68 -1.61
C LEU A 160 6.97 -27.57 -1.38
N ALA A 161 7.71 -28.60 -1.79
CA ALA A 161 9.16 -28.55 -1.82
C ALA A 161 9.58 -27.38 -2.71
N PHE A 162 10.08 -26.31 -2.08
CA PHE A 162 10.68 -25.18 -2.76
C PHE A 162 11.97 -25.66 -3.41
N GLU A 163 12.04 -25.66 -4.74
CA GLU A 163 13.21 -26.11 -5.48
C GLU A 163 14.33 -25.06 -5.35
N SER A 164 15.12 -25.20 -4.29
CA SER A 164 16.18 -24.29 -3.85
C SER A 164 17.33 -24.09 -4.84
N SER A 165 17.36 -24.82 -5.97
CA SER A 165 18.54 -24.86 -6.85
C SER A 165 18.70 -23.64 -7.76
N ALA A 166 17.64 -22.85 -7.97
CA ALA A 166 17.69 -21.67 -8.86
C ALA A 166 18.12 -20.35 -8.16
N MET A 167 18.01 -20.26 -6.83
CA MET A 167 18.10 -18.98 -6.09
C MET A 167 19.49 -18.61 -5.55
N THR A 168 20.54 -19.35 -5.89
CA THR A 168 21.87 -19.15 -5.26
C THR A 168 22.65 -17.96 -5.85
N ASN A 169 22.26 -17.41 -7.00
CA ASN A 169 23.10 -16.48 -7.77
C ASN A 169 22.56 -15.04 -7.94
N CYS A 170 21.47 -14.68 -7.26
CA CYS A 170 20.96 -13.31 -7.23
C CYS A 170 20.78 -12.86 -5.77
N ALA A 171 21.15 -11.61 -5.48
CA ALA A 171 20.96 -11.03 -4.16
C ALA A 171 19.45 -10.79 -3.92
N ASN A 172 18.80 -11.70 -3.21
CA ASN A 172 17.42 -11.49 -2.77
C ASN A 172 17.35 -10.22 -1.92
N GLN A 173 16.53 -9.26 -2.33
CA GLN A 173 16.29 -8.01 -1.60
C GLN A 173 15.41 -8.25 -0.37
N ARG A 174 15.80 -9.18 0.52
CA ARG A 174 15.06 -9.52 1.76
C ARG A 174 15.18 -8.44 2.84
N PHE A 175 15.53 -7.21 2.45
CA PHE A 175 15.86 -6.09 3.33
C PHE A 175 14.68 -5.15 3.57
N THR A 176 13.55 -5.34 2.88
CA THR A 176 12.37 -4.47 2.99
C THR A 176 11.22 -5.21 3.67
N GLY A 177 10.50 -4.52 4.55
CA GLY A 177 9.24 -5.01 5.14
C GLY A 177 8.04 -4.83 4.19
N ASP A 178 8.26 -4.95 2.88
CA ASP A 178 7.25 -4.72 1.86
C ASP A 178 6.28 -5.92 1.80
N PRO A 179 4.97 -5.73 2.05
CA PRO A 179 4.02 -6.83 2.23
C PRO A 179 3.51 -7.41 0.90
N LEU A 180 4.37 -7.58 -0.11
CA LEU A 180 4.00 -8.16 -1.42
C LEU A 180 3.42 -9.58 -1.30
N LEU A 181 3.67 -10.27 -0.20
CA LEU A 181 3.02 -11.53 0.16
C LEU A 181 1.48 -11.48 0.09
N LEU A 182 0.88 -10.31 0.33
CA LEU A 182 -0.58 -10.14 0.32
C LEU A 182 -1.17 -9.88 -1.07
N GLU A 183 -0.35 -9.68 -2.10
CA GLU A 183 -0.85 -9.42 -3.45
C GLU A 183 -1.77 -10.52 -3.99
N PRO A 184 -1.40 -11.82 -3.95
CA PRO A 184 -2.25 -12.88 -4.50
C PRO A 184 -3.64 -12.93 -3.87
N PHE A 185 -3.75 -12.60 -2.58
CA PHE A 185 -5.04 -12.47 -1.90
C PHE A 185 -5.90 -11.40 -2.58
N TRP A 186 -5.36 -10.19 -2.79
CA TRP A 186 -6.11 -9.11 -3.42
C TRP A 186 -6.47 -9.39 -4.88
N MET A 187 -5.61 -10.11 -5.62
CA MET A 187 -5.91 -10.54 -6.99
C MET A 187 -7.13 -11.48 -7.04
N GLN A 188 -7.25 -12.41 -6.08
CA GLN A 188 -8.42 -13.30 -5.97
C GLN A 188 -9.72 -12.56 -5.60
N HIS A 189 -9.60 -11.36 -5.02
CA HIS A 189 -10.72 -10.55 -4.55
C HIS A 189 -11.01 -9.33 -5.44
N ALA A 190 -10.43 -9.25 -6.65
CA ALA A 190 -10.47 -8.09 -7.53
C ALA A 190 -11.89 -7.50 -7.72
N ALA A 191 -12.89 -8.31 -8.05
CA ALA A 191 -14.27 -7.84 -8.26
C ALA A 191 -14.92 -7.23 -6.99
N SER A 192 -14.49 -7.68 -5.80
CA SER A 192 -15.05 -7.22 -4.53
C SER A 192 -14.33 -6.01 -3.94
N SER A 193 -13.10 -5.73 -4.38
CA SER A 193 -12.25 -4.65 -3.86
C SER A 193 -11.94 -3.56 -4.88
N ALA A 194 -12.25 -3.75 -6.16
CA ALA A 194 -12.06 -2.73 -7.18
C ALA A 194 -12.94 -1.50 -6.92
N ILE A 195 -12.38 -0.31 -7.15
CA ILE A 195 -13.07 0.97 -6.99
C ILE A 195 -12.92 1.82 -8.25
N LEU A 196 -14.03 2.39 -8.71
CA LEU A 196 -14.03 3.39 -9.77
C LEU A 196 -14.10 4.79 -9.13
N VAL A 197 -13.05 5.58 -9.31
CA VAL A 197 -12.98 6.95 -8.78
C VAL A 197 -13.39 7.93 -9.87
N ALA A 198 -14.53 8.61 -9.67
CA ALA A 198 -14.96 9.67 -10.60
C ALA A 198 -13.99 10.87 -10.55
N GLY A 199 -13.82 11.57 -11.67
CA GLY A 199 -12.88 12.70 -11.77
C GLY A 199 -13.20 13.89 -10.85
N TRP A 200 -14.44 13.99 -10.36
CA TRP A 200 -14.87 15.01 -9.38
C TRP A 200 -15.01 14.46 -7.95
N HIS A 201 -14.56 13.22 -7.69
CA HIS A 201 -14.66 12.62 -6.37
C HIS A 201 -13.83 13.42 -5.35
N ARG A 202 -14.51 13.97 -4.33
CA ARG A 202 -13.89 14.66 -3.18
C ARG A 202 -12.95 15.81 -3.55
N MET A 203 -13.32 16.67 -4.50
CA MET A 203 -12.56 17.89 -4.83
C MET A 203 -12.54 18.95 -3.71
N SER A 204 -13.44 18.85 -2.72
CA SER A 204 -13.47 19.75 -1.56
C SER A 204 -12.40 19.39 -0.53
N TYR A 205 -11.91 20.40 0.20
CA TYR A 205 -11.01 20.20 1.36
C TYR A 205 -11.70 19.51 2.54
N SER A 206 -13.04 19.50 2.61
CA SER A 206 -13.81 18.93 3.72
C SER A 206 -14.85 17.90 3.28
N PHE A 207 -15.17 17.00 4.20
CA PHE A 207 -16.22 15.97 4.07
C PHE A 207 -17.61 16.50 4.43
N ASP A 208 -17.69 17.49 5.31
CA ASP A 208 -18.93 18.07 5.79
C ASP A 208 -18.82 19.60 5.98
N GLU A 209 -19.94 20.24 6.29
CA GLU A 209 -20.04 21.68 6.58
C GLU A 209 -19.26 22.10 7.84
N LYS A 210 -18.89 21.14 8.70
CA LYS A 210 -18.08 21.37 9.90
C LYS A 210 -16.58 21.29 9.61
N SER A 211 -16.20 21.31 8.34
CA SER A 211 -14.82 21.22 7.87
C SER A 211 -14.10 19.95 8.34
N SER A 212 -14.83 18.83 8.53
CA SER A 212 -14.20 17.57 8.89
C SER A 212 -13.30 17.08 7.75
N ILE A 213 -12.06 16.74 8.07
CA ILE A 213 -11.08 16.15 7.13
C ILE A 213 -11.07 14.61 7.17
N ILE A 214 -11.96 14.01 7.96
CA ILE A 214 -11.98 12.57 8.26
C ILE A 214 -13.27 11.94 7.73
N SER A 215 -13.12 10.89 6.91
CA SER A 215 -14.24 10.08 6.44
C SER A 215 -14.93 9.34 7.60
N GLN A 216 -16.21 9.66 7.86
CA GLN A 216 -17.00 8.98 8.89
C GLN A 216 -17.28 7.51 8.56
N GLU A 217 -17.49 7.19 7.28
CA GLU A 217 -17.67 5.79 6.85
C GLU A 217 -16.39 4.98 7.07
N LEU A 218 -15.20 5.53 6.73
CA LEU A 218 -13.94 4.84 7.00
C LEU A 218 -13.73 4.63 8.51
N LYS A 219 -14.04 5.64 9.33
CA LYS A 219 -13.99 5.55 10.80
C LYS A 219 -14.88 4.42 11.32
N LYS A 220 -16.10 4.28 10.79
CA LYS A 220 -17.03 3.19 11.12
C LYS A 220 -16.46 1.83 10.73
N HIS A 221 -15.89 1.70 9.54
CA HIS A 221 -15.28 0.45 9.07
C HIS A 221 -14.06 0.05 9.90
N ILE A 222 -13.18 0.99 10.29
CA ILE A 222 -12.03 0.73 11.16
C ILE A 222 -12.49 0.17 12.51
N ARG A 223 -13.49 0.79 13.14
CA ARG A 223 -14.06 0.26 14.40
C ARG A 223 -14.63 -1.14 14.24
N ARG A 224 -15.33 -1.40 13.13
CA ARG A 224 -15.89 -2.72 12.84
C ARG A 224 -14.79 -3.77 12.68
N VAL A 225 -13.69 -3.47 12.00
CA VAL A 225 -12.55 -4.40 11.86
C VAL A 225 -11.98 -4.74 13.24
N HIS A 226 -11.72 -3.74 14.08
CA HIS A 226 -11.21 -3.98 15.44
C HIS A 226 -12.19 -4.75 16.32
N ALA A 227 -13.50 -4.52 16.19
CA ALA A 227 -14.52 -5.27 16.93
C ALA A 227 -14.60 -6.75 16.51
N ILE A 228 -14.43 -7.04 15.21
CA ILE A 228 -14.45 -8.42 14.68
C ILE A 228 -13.16 -9.16 15.05
N VAL A 229 -12.00 -8.51 14.90
CA VAL A 229 -10.69 -9.12 15.16
C VAL A 229 -10.39 -9.21 16.67
N GLY A 230 -10.92 -8.28 17.46
CA GLY A 230 -10.71 -8.24 18.92
C GLY A 230 -9.30 -7.79 19.32
N ASN A 231 -8.59 -7.06 18.46
CA ASN A 231 -7.20 -6.66 18.69
C ASN A 231 -7.02 -5.24 19.28
N ALA A 232 -8.08 -4.43 19.37
CA ALA A 232 -8.01 -3.09 19.96
C ALA A 232 -9.36 -2.62 20.51
N VAL A 233 -9.35 -1.93 21.65
CA VAL A 233 -10.52 -1.24 22.21
C VAL A 233 -10.66 0.13 21.55
N THR A 234 -11.75 0.33 20.83
CA THR A 234 -12.00 1.59 20.08
C THR A 234 -13.12 2.46 20.67
N ASP A 235 -13.82 1.97 21.69
CA ASP A 235 -14.89 2.68 22.36
C ASP A 235 -14.35 3.86 23.15
N GLN A 236 -15.05 4.99 23.07
CA GLN A 236 -14.64 6.26 23.69
C GLN A 236 -13.24 6.74 23.28
N ARG A 237 -12.68 6.23 22.17
CA ARG A 237 -11.41 6.70 21.60
C ARG A 237 -11.65 7.60 20.39
N PHE A 238 -10.82 8.62 20.27
CA PHE A 238 -10.69 9.40 19.05
C PHE A 238 -9.90 8.60 18.01
N ILE A 239 -10.28 8.77 16.74
CA ILE A 239 -9.57 8.17 15.60
C ILE A 239 -9.10 9.32 14.72
N VAL A 240 -7.80 9.35 14.46
CA VAL A 240 -7.13 10.33 13.60
C VAL A 240 -6.48 9.58 12.44
N PHE A 241 -6.53 10.15 11.24
CA PHE A 241 -5.89 9.57 10.05
C PHE A 241 -4.60 10.32 9.73
N GLY A 242 -3.60 9.58 9.25
CA GLY A 242 -2.33 10.12 8.78
C GLY A 242 -1.86 9.35 7.55
N ALA A 243 -0.96 9.96 6.80
CA ALA A 243 -0.27 9.34 5.68
C ALA A 243 0.80 8.36 6.20
N GLY A 244 0.33 7.18 6.61
CA GLY A 244 1.16 6.14 7.23
C GLY A 244 1.36 6.35 8.74
N SER A 245 1.77 5.26 9.42
CA SER A 245 2.03 5.27 10.85
C SER A 245 3.18 6.21 11.22
N THR A 246 4.19 6.38 10.36
CA THR A 246 5.32 7.30 10.59
C THR A 246 4.85 8.72 10.91
N GLN A 247 3.88 9.25 10.15
CA GLN A 247 3.33 10.59 10.42
C GLN A 247 2.60 10.63 11.77
N LEU A 248 1.80 9.60 12.08
CA LEU A 248 1.03 9.54 13.32
C LEU A 248 1.93 9.40 14.55
N LEU A 249 2.99 8.59 14.48
CA LEU A 249 3.95 8.42 15.56
C LEU A 249 4.67 9.74 15.85
N ASN A 250 5.12 10.45 14.80
CA ASN A 250 5.75 11.76 14.96
C ASN A 250 4.79 12.82 15.53
N ALA A 251 3.54 12.84 15.04
CA ALA A 251 2.51 13.74 15.56
C ALA A 251 2.16 13.44 17.03
N ALA A 252 2.13 12.16 17.42
CA ALA A 252 1.88 11.75 18.80
C ALA A 252 3.00 12.21 19.74
N VAL A 253 4.27 12.02 19.35
CA VAL A 253 5.43 12.52 20.11
C VAL A 253 5.36 14.02 20.26
N HIS A 254 5.18 14.74 19.16
CA HIS A 254 5.05 16.19 19.18
C HIS A 254 3.93 16.64 20.14
N ALA A 255 2.74 16.02 20.08
CA ALA A 255 1.62 16.36 20.97
C ALA A 255 1.91 16.09 22.45
N LEU A 256 2.69 15.05 22.75
CA LEU A 256 3.11 14.70 24.12
C LEU A 256 4.26 15.57 24.64
N SER A 257 5.00 16.24 23.75
CA SER A 257 6.11 17.14 24.09
C SER A 257 5.70 18.59 24.34
N LEU A 258 4.45 18.98 24.05
CA LEU A 258 3.98 20.37 24.18
C LEU A 258 4.07 20.93 25.61
N ASP A 259 4.12 20.07 26.63
CA ASP A 259 4.18 20.48 28.03
C ASP A 259 5.62 20.62 28.57
N SER A 260 6.66 20.26 27.80
CA SER A 260 8.06 20.34 28.24
C SER A 260 8.67 21.71 27.92
N THR A 261 8.71 22.62 28.91
CA THR A 261 9.18 24.01 28.72
C THR A 261 10.68 24.23 28.94
N SER A 262 11.42 23.23 29.44
CA SER A 262 12.82 23.40 29.86
C SER A 262 13.85 22.52 29.13
N SER A 263 13.43 21.38 28.58
CA SER A 263 14.30 20.44 27.87
C SER A 263 13.49 19.64 26.85
N PRO A 264 14.11 19.19 25.74
CA PRO A 264 13.43 18.35 24.77
C PRO A 264 12.99 17.05 25.43
N SER A 265 11.79 16.58 25.10
CA SER A 265 11.30 15.28 25.56
C SER A 265 12.20 14.15 25.04
N ALA A 266 12.54 13.20 25.90
CA ALA A 266 13.35 12.05 25.54
C ALA A 266 12.47 10.93 24.98
N VAL A 267 12.70 10.57 23.72
CA VAL A 267 12.03 9.44 23.06
C VAL A 267 12.90 8.20 23.19
N VAL A 268 12.35 7.11 23.72
CA VAL A 268 13.06 5.86 23.97
C VAL A 268 12.29 4.64 23.47
N VAL A 269 13.00 3.58 23.10
CA VAL A 269 12.42 2.30 22.63
C VAL A 269 13.21 1.14 23.25
N SER A 270 12.57 0.05 23.66
CA SER A 270 13.31 -1.10 24.22
C SER A 270 14.05 -1.91 23.17
N ALA A 271 15.34 -2.17 23.37
CA ALA A 271 16.14 -2.98 22.47
C ALA A 271 15.72 -4.47 22.48
N PRO A 272 15.85 -5.20 21.35
CA PRO A 272 16.16 -4.71 20.01
C PRO A 272 14.98 -3.98 19.37
N PHE A 273 15.26 -2.92 18.61
CA PHE A 273 14.24 -2.12 17.91
C PHE A 273 14.70 -1.77 16.49
N TYR A 274 13.73 -1.53 15.60
CA TYR A 274 13.97 -0.97 14.27
C TYR A 274 14.50 0.48 14.36
N PRO A 275 15.43 0.91 13.49
CA PRO A 275 15.97 2.28 13.53
C PRO A 275 14.87 3.36 13.50
N THR A 276 14.92 4.27 14.47
CA THR A 276 13.95 5.35 14.66
C THR A 276 14.58 6.74 14.47
N ASP A 277 15.37 6.90 13.41
CA ASP A 277 16.08 8.16 13.09
C ASP A 277 15.13 9.32 12.71
N PHE A 278 13.82 9.09 12.70
CA PHE A 278 12.78 10.08 12.40
C PHE A 278 12.45 11.02 13.57
N PHE A 279 12.90 10.74 14.80
CA PHE A 279 12.58 11.56 15.98
C PHE A 279 13.74 12.47 16.38
N ASP A 280 13.99 13.51 15.59
CA ASP A 280 14.96 14.57 15.92
C ASP A 280 14.35 15.95 15.63
N SER A 281 13.96 16.65 16.70
CA SER A 281 13.35 17.98 16.66
C SER A 281 13.86 18.84 17.82
N LEU A 282 13.52 20.12 17.83
CA LEU A 282 13.84 21.03 18.94
C LEU A 282 13.10 20.62 20.23
N ASP A 283 11.90 20.07 20.11
CA ASP A 283 11.02 19.76 21.23
C ASP A 283 11.18 18.33 21.76
N TYR A 284 11.79 17.44 20.98
CA TYR A 284 12.00 16.04 21.33
C TYR A 284 13.14 15.41 20.54
N LYS A 285 13.81 14.44 21.16
CA LYS A 285 14.94 13.75 20.55
C LYS A 285 14.94 12.27 20.89
N PHE A 286 15.41 11.44 19.95
CA PHE A 286 15.64 10.03 20.19
C PHE A 286 16.90 9.79 21.03
N TYR A 287 16.75 9.07 22.14
CA TYR A 287 17.84 8.75 23.09
C TYR A 287 18.28 7.29 23.07
N GLY A 288 17.69 6.45 22.21
CA GLY A 288 18.06 5.04 22.10
C GLY A 288 17.26 4.14 23.05
N ASP A 289 17.96 3.19 23.67
CA ASP A 289 17.32 2.14 24.47
C ASP A 289 16.66 2.70 25.75
N THR A 290 15.49 2.19 26.09
CA THR A 290 14.84 2.38 27.40
C THR A 290 15.77 2.17 28.61
N SER A 291 16.78 1.30 28.50
CA SER A 291 17.79 1.11 29.54
C SER A 291 18.68 2.35 29.75
N MET A 292 18.95 3.13 28.69
CA MET A 292 19.69 4.39 28.76
C MET A 292 18.84 5.50 29.42
N GLY A 293 17.52 5.45 29.22
CA GLY A 293 16.56 6.35 29.89
C GLY A 293 16.39 6.13 31.40
N LYS A 294 16.91 5.03 31.97
CA LYS A 294 16.93 4.84 33.43
C LYS A 294 18.03 5.64 34.13
N ASN A 295 19.07 6.06 33.40
CA ASN A 295 20.20 6.82 33.95
C ASN A 295 20.01 8.33 33.89
N THR A 296 18.92 8.83 33.30
CA THR A 296 18.51 10.22 33.46
C THR A 296 17.91 10.41 34.85
N SER A 297 18.79 10.56 35.82
CA SER A 297 18.52 11.09 37.16
C SER A 297 18.09 12.56 37.15
N ASP A 298 17.95 13.17 35.97
CA ASP A 298 17.40 14.51 35.79
C ASP A 298 15.86 14.46 35.84
N VAL A 299 15.34 14.82 37.00
CA VAL A 299 13.91 14.88 37.37
C VAL A 299 13.07 15.80 36.44
N SER A 300 13.70 16.55 35.53
CA SER A 300 13.07 17.56 34.68
C SER A 300 12.73 17.11 33.25
N THR A 301 13.18 15.93 32.80
CA THR A 301 13.02 15.55 31.39
C THR A 301 11.79 14.65 31.20
N ASN A 302 10.84 15.11 30.38
CA ASN A 302 9.67 14.32 29.99
C ASN A 302 10.11 13.14 29.11
N VAL A 303 9.74 11.91 29.47
CA VAL A 303 10.15 10.70 28.75
C VAL A 303 8.94 10.07 28.05
N ILE A 304 9.09 9.77 26.77
CA ILE A 304 8.09 9.11 25.92
C ILE A 304 8.64 7.76 25.50
N GLU A 305 8.03 6.69 26.01
CA GLU A 305 8.35 5.31 25.62
C GLU A 305 7.52 4.87 24.41
N PHE A 306 8.20 4.41 23.36
CA PHE A 306 7.56 3.69 22.27
C PHE A 306 7.55 2.19 22.53
N VAL A 307 6.35 1.63 22.62
CA VAL A 307 6.12 0.19 22.79
C VAL A 307 5.61 -0.38 21.47
N ILE A 308 6.42 -1.23 20.83
CA ILE A 308 6.09 -1.90 19.57
C ILE A 308 5.71 -3.36 19.89
N SER A 309 4.49 -3.77 19.57
CA SER A 309 3.95 -5.08 19.95
C SER A 309 2.97 -5.60 18.89
N PRO A 310 3.30 -6.68 18.15
CA PRO A 310 4.57 -7.41 18.16
C PRO A 310 5.78 -6.55 17.78
N ASN A 311 6.92 -6.77 18.42
CA ASN A 311 8.13 -5.98 18.20
C ASN A 311 8.80 -6.27 16.85
N ASN A 312 9.47 -5.26 16.30
CA ASN A 312 10.33 -5.39 15.13
C ASN A 312 11.78 -5.19 15.60
N PRO A 313 12.68 -6.20 15.45
CA PRO A 313 12.60 -7.31 14.49
C PRO A 313 12.16 -8.67 15.05
N ASP A 314 12.09 -8.85 16.37
CA ASP A 314 12.01 -10.20 16.97
C ASP A 314 10.59 -10.81 17.03
N GLY A 315 9.55 -10.05 16.66
CA GLY A 315 8.15 -10.51 16.67
C GLY A 315 7.56 -10.73 18.06
N MET A 316 8.26 -10.32 19.13
CA MET A 316 7.85 -10.61 20.49
C MET A 316 6.82 -9.60 21.01
N TRP A 317 5.87 -10.07 21.82
CA TRP A 317 4.92 -9.19 22.51
C TRP A 317 5.65 -8.31 23.54
N ARG A 318 5.41 -7.00 23.49
CA ARG A 318 5.97 -6.01 24.42
C ARG A 318 4.87 -5.30 25.21
N LYS A 319 5.29 -4.76 26.35
CA LYS A 319 4.54 -3.89 27.27
C LYS A 319 5.49 -2.81 27.74
N GLU A 320 4.93 -1.73 28.28
CA GLU A 320 5.69 -0.62 28.85
C GLU A 320 6.67 -1.09 29.93
N VAL A 321 7.88 -0.54 29.90
CA VAL A 321 8.96 -0.83 30.85
C VAL A 321 9.12 0.30 31.85
N LEU A 322 8.88 1.55 31.42
CA LEU A 322 8.95 2.72 32.27
C LEU A 322 7.65 2.90 33.03
N GLN A 323 7.77 3.09 34.35
CA GLN A 323 6.64 3.44 35.20
C GLN A 323 6.41 4.95 35.11
N GLY A 324 5.18 5.33 34.76
CA GLY A 324 4.73 6.72 34.74
C GLY A 324 3.21 6.77 34.72
N PRO A 325 2.62 7.98 34.78
CA PRO A 325 1.22 8.14 34.44
C PRO A 325 1.05 7.77 32.96
N SER A 326 0.81 6.48 32.70
CA SER A 326 0.11 6.13 31.48
C SER A 326 -1.18 6.95 31.50
N ARG A 327 -1.53 7.62 30.40
CA ARG A 327 -2.93 7.98 30.20
C ARG A 327 -3.67 6.67 29.96
N GLN A 328 -3.82 5.91 31.04
CA GLN A 328 -4.41 4.60 31.10
C GLN A 328 -5.85 4.79 30.66
N SER A 329 -6.11 4.26 29.48
CA SER A 329 -7.44 4.13 29.00
C SER A 329 -8.01 2.96 29.80
N ASN A 330 -8.81 3.25 30.83
CA ASN A 330 -9.48 2.23 31.63
C ASN A 330 -10.09 1.18 30.69
N SER A 331 -9.81 -0.08 31.02
CA SER A 331 -10.23 -1.28 30.30
C SER A 331 -11.74 -1.46 30.34
#